data_AF-A0A8J3RZT4-F1
#
_entry.id   AF-A0A8J3RZT4-F1
#
_cell.length_a   1.000
_cell.length_b   1.000
_cell.length_c   1.000
_cell.angle_alpha   90.00
_cell.angle_beta   90.00
_cell.angle_gamma   90.00
#
_symmetry.space_group_name_H-M   'P 1'
#
loop_
_entity.id
_entity.type
_entity.pdbx_description
1 polymer ?
#
loop_
_entity_poly.entity_id
_entity_poly.type
_entity_poly.pdbx_seq_one_letter_code
_entity_poly.pdbx_strand_id
1 'polypeptide(L)'
;MTMPGPTELIIIGIILVLLFGAKKLPEAARGLGRSLRIFKAETSKLRDDDEPTTATAAVVQAQPVTPAPQPITPPAPAPAAEPSAEEQARVLEEQAAKLRAQASAQKQQ
;
A
#
# COMPACT_ATOMS: atom_id res chain seq x y z
N MET A 1 -30.77 -31.64 14.48
CA MET A 1 -29.57 -30.92 13.99
C MET A 1 -28.95 -30.22 15.19
N THR A 2 -27.83 -30.72 15.70
CA THR A 2 -27.13 -30.04 16.80
C THR A 2 -26.40 -28.84 16.20
N MET A 3 -26.74 -27.63 16.64
CA MET A 3 -25.90 -26.48 16.35
C MET A 3 -24.65 -26.62 17.22
N PRO A 4 -23.44 -26.49 16.66
CA PRO A 4 -22.23 -26.53 17.47
C PRO A 4 -22.30 -25.44 18.52
N GLY A 5 -22.14 -25.85 19.78
CA GLY A 5 -22.17 -24.91 20.89
C GLY A 5 -20.92 -24.04 20.90
N PRO A 6 -20.91 -22.97 21.71
CA PRO A 6 -19.71 -22.17 21.95
C PRO A 6 -18.49 -23.04 22.32
N THR A 7 -18.72 -24.14 23.03
CA THR A 7 -17.70 -25.12 23.43
C THR A 7 -17.04 -25.81 22.24
N GLU A 8 -17.80 -26.29 21.24
CA GLU A 8 -17.21 -26.89 20.03
C GLU A 8 -16.37 -25.87 19.25
N LEU A 9 -16.84 -24.62 19.13
CA LEU A 9 -16.08 -23.59 18.43
C LEU A 9 -14.74 -23.28 19.10
N ILE A 10 -14.70 -23.28 20.44
CA ILE A 10 -13.45 -23.12 21.20
C ILE A 10 -12.49 -24.28 20.92
N ILE A 11 -12.99 -25.53 20.92
CA ILE A 11 -12.17 -26.72 20.65
C ILE A 11 -11.57 -26.64 19.23
N ILE A 12 -12.36 -26.29 18.23
CA ILE A 12 -11.89 -26.12 16.85
C ILE A 12 -10.86 -24.99 16.76
N GLY A 13 -11.11 -23.88 17.47
CA GLY A 13 -10.16 -22.77 17.55
C GLY A 13 -8.81 -23.17 18.14
N ILE A 14 -8.81 -23.98 19.22
CA ILE A 14 -7.59 -24.50 19.83
C ILE A 14 -6.82 -25.39 18.83
N ILE A 15 -7.52 -26.27 18.11
CA ILE A 15 -6.91 -27.12 17.08
C ILE A 15 -6.26 -26.24 15.99
N LEU A 16 -6.96 -25.23 15.48
CA LEU A 16 -6.40 -24.31 14.48
C LEU A 16 -5.17 -23.56 15.00
N VAL A 17 -5.17 -23.13 16.27
CA VAL A 17 -4.01 -22.49 16.89
C VAL A 17 -2.83 -23.45 17.04
N LEU A 18 -3.06 -24.73 17.29
CA LEU A 18 -2.00 -25.75 17.35
C LEU A 18 -1.40 -26.03 15.96
N LEU A 19 -2.23 -26.08 14.91
CA LEU A 19 -1.76 -26.36 13.55
C LEU A 19 -1.04 -25.16 12.92
N PHE A 20 -1.61 -23.96 13.04
CA PHE A 20 -1.11 -22.76 12.38
C PHE A 20 -0.21 -21.92 13.31
N GLY A 21 -0.35 -22.05 14.61
CA GLY A 21 0.38 -21.27 15.62
C GLY A 21 -0.36 -20.01 16.09
N ALA A 22 -0.21 -19.68 17.38
CA ALA A 22 -0.89 -18.55 18.03
C ALA A 22 -0.55 -17.17 17.41
N LYS A 23 0.60 -17.04 16.73
CA LYS A 23 0.99 -15.79 16.04
C LYS A 23 0.44 -15.69 14.61
N LYS A 24 0.26 -16.81 13.90
CA LYS A 24 -0.09 -16.81 12.48
C LYS A 24 -1.57 -16.60 12.22
N LEU A 25 -2.43 -17.13 13.08
CA LEU A 25 -3.88 -16.96 13.00
C LEU A 25 -4.30 -15.47 13.11
N PRO A 26 -3.85 -14.69 14.12
CA PRO A 26 -4.18 -13.27 14.19
C PRO A 26 -3.49 -12.44 13.10
N GLU A 27 -2.31 -12.83 12.64
CA GLU A 27 -1.59 -12.18 11.55
C GLU A 27 -2.35 -12.34 10.21
N ALA A 28 -2.81 -13.55 9.89
CA ALA A 28 -3.64 -13.84 8.73
C ALA A 28 -5.01 -13.14 8.81
N ALA A 29 -5.67 -13.19 9.98
CA ALA A 29 -6.94 -12.51 10.19
C ALA A 29 -6.84 -10.99 10.01
N ARG A 30 -5.74 -10.37 10.46
CA ARG A 30 -5.49 -8.93 10.26
C ARG A 30 -5.32 -8.57 8.78
N GLY A 31 -4.59 -9.38 8.02
CA GLY A 31 -4.42 -9.18 6.57
C GLY A 31 -5.73 -9.35 5.80
N LEU A 32 -6.44 -10.45 6.05
CA LEU A 32 -7.74 -10.76 5.43
C LEU A 32 -8.82 -9.75 5.82
N GLY A 33 -8.86 -9.30 7.07
CA GLY A 33 -9.83 -8.29 7.51
C GLY A 33 -9.64 -6.94 6.81
N ARG A 34 -8.38 -6.56 6.52
CA ARG A 34 -8.08 -5.32 5.81
C ARG A 34 -8.46 -5.40 4.33
N SER A 35 -8.20 -6.52 3.65
CA SER A 35 -8.65 -6.73 2.26
C SER A 35 -10.17 -6.79 2.15
N LEU A 36 -10.84 -7.51 3.06
CA LEU A 36 -12.31 -7.57 3.10
C LEU A 36 -12.94 -6.20 3.40
N ARG A 37 -12.33 -5.37 4.25
CA ARG A 37 -12.83 -4.01 4.53
C ARG A 37 -12.77 -3.12 3.29
N ILE A 38 -11.66 -3.16 2.55
CA ILE A 38 -11.49 -2.38 1.32
C ILE A 38 -12.48 -2.87 0.26
N PHE A 39 -12.54 -4.19 0.05
CA PHE A 39 -13.49 -4.80 -0.89
C PHE A 39 -14.95 -4.46 -0.54
N LYS A 40 -15.32 -4.51 0.74
CA LYS A 40 -16.65 -4.12 1.22
C LYS A 40 -16.91 -2.64 0.96
N ALA A 41 -15.96 -1.75 1.24
CA ALA A 41 -16.10 -0.31 1.04
C ALA A 41 -16.25 0.04 -0.46
N GLU A 42 -15.48 -0.58 -1.34
CA GLU A 42 -15.62 -0.41 -2.78
C GLU A 42 -16.96 -0.97 -3.26
N THR A 43 -17.30 -2.20 -2.89
CA THR A 43 -18.58 -2.83 -3.26
C THR A 43 -19.79 -2.06 -2.73
N SER A 44 -19.70 -1.45 -1.55
CA SER A 44 -20.75 -0.59 -0.99
C SER A 44 -20.87 0.72 -1.77
N LYS A 45 -19.77 1.34 -2.19
CA LYS A 45 -19.81 2.54 -3.06
C LYS A 45 -20.47 2.27 -4.41
N LEU A 46 -20.31 1.06 -4.96
CA LEU A 46 -21.02 0.65 -6.17
C LEU A 46 -22.52 0.40 -5.96
N ARG A 47 -22.96 0.21 -4.71
CA ARG A 47 -24.36 -0.12 -4.36
C ARG A 47 -25.12 1.09 -3.80
N ASP A 48 -24.43 2.02 -3.14
CA ASP A 48 -24.99 3.14 -2.39
C ASP A 48 -24.44 4.48 -2.90
N ASP A 49 -24.66 4.83 -4.17
CA ASP A 49 -24.21 6.09 -4.80
C ASP A 49 -24.97 7.35 -4.29
N ASP A 50 -25.49 7.35 -3.05
CA ASP A 50 -26.27 8.46 -2.48
C ASP A 50 -26.00 8.81 -0.99
N GLU A 51 -25.03 8.21 -0.27
CA GLU A 51 -24.72 8.63 1.12
C GLU A 51 -23.22 8.54 1.52
N PRO A 52 -22.64 9.58 2.16
CA PRO A 52 -21.23 9.60 2.51
C PRO A 52 -20.94 8.87 3.83
N THR A 53 -20.59 7.57 3.77
CA THR A 53 -19.98 6.88 4.92
C THR A 53 -18.51 7.29 5.08
N THR A 54 -18.27 8.21 6.02
CA THR A 54 -16.96 8.50 6.59
C THR A 54 -16.54 7.36 7.51
N ALA A 55 -15.44 6.66 7.16
CA ALA A 55 -14.75 5.78 8.10
C ALA A 55 -13.25 5.64 7.77
N THR A 56 -12.54 6.75 7.94
CA THR A 56 -11.12 6.74 8.29
C THR A 56 -10.98 6.17 9.70
N ALA A 57 -10.38 4.98 9.85
CA ALA A 57 -9.82 4.54 11.11
C ALA A 57 -8.71 3.51 10.88
N ALA A 58 -7.51 3.87 11.35
CA ALA A 58 -6.37 3.02 11.68
C ALA A 58 -5.52 2.46 10.52
N VAL A 59 -4.73 3.34 9.91
CA VAL A 59 -3.29 3.07 9.74
C VAL A 59 -2.66 3.11 11.15
N VAL A 60 -1.62 2.30 11.44
CA VAL A 60 -0.87 2.21 12.73
C VAL A 60 -1.61 1.31 13.77
N GLN A 61 -1.20 0.12 14.23
CA GLN A 61 0.11 -0.52 14.44
C GLN A 61 0.04 -2.07 14.35
N ALA A 62 1.06 -2.67 13.74
CA ALA A 62 1.78 -3.82 14.29
C ALA A 62 3.10 -3.97 13.50
N GLN A 63 3.98 -2.98 13.61
CA GLN A 63 5.40 -3.20 13.35
C GLN A 63 6.04 -3.55 14.69
N PRO A 64 6.57 -4.76 14.90
CA PRO A 64 7.82 -4.89 15.63
C PRO A 64 8.94 -4.61 14.62
N VAL A 65 9.29 -3.33 14.48
CA VAL A 65 10.64 -3.00 14.03
C VAL A 65 11.56 -3.36 15.18
N THR A 66 12.36 -4.40 15.01
CA THR A 66 13.64 -4.48 15.71
C THR A 66 14.64 -3.80 14.78
N PRO A 67 15.10 -2.57 15.05
CA PRO A 67 16.15 -1.96 14.26
C PRO A 67 17.47 -2.63 14.66
N ALA A 68 17.90 -3.64 13.91
CA ALA A 68 19.30 -4.05 13.92
C ALA A 68 20.02 -3.21 12.85
N PRO A 69 20.99 -2.37 13.21
CA PRO A 69 21.71 -1.53 12.26
C PRO A 69 22.59 -2.39 11.37
N GLN A 70 22.30 -2.43 10.07
CA GLN A 70 23.26 -2.87 9.06
C GLN A 70 23.63 -1.69 8.17
N PRO A 71 24.80 -1.07 8.37
CA PRO A 71 25.40 -0.23 7.36
C PRO A 71 26.02 -1.14 6.30
N ILE A 72 25.40 -1.21 5.13
CA ILE A 72 26.08 -1.69 3.92
C ILE A 72 26.13 -0.53 2.91
N THR A 73 27.33 0.03 2.82
CA THR A 73 27.80 0.91 1.75
C THR A 73 27.80 0.21 0.38
N PRO A 74 27.74 0.99 -0.73
CA PRO A 74 27.28 0.54 -2.05
C PRO A 74 28.41 -0.01 -2.95
N PRO A 75 28.08 -0.83 -3.96
CA PRO A 75 28.86 -0.92 -5.19
C PRO A 75 28.06 -0.33 -6.37
N ALA A 76 28.60 0.73 -6.98
CA ALA A 76 28.40 1.04 -8.40
C ALA A 76 29.16 -0.01 -9.27
N PRO A 77 29.17 -0.03 -10.63
CA PRO A 77 28.40 0.67 -11.69
C PRO A 77 27.94 -0.24 -12.89
N ALA A 78 27.18 0.35 -13.85
CA ALA A 78 27.02 0.01 -15.29
C ALA A 78 25.94 -1.03 -15.73
N PRO A 79 25.54 -1.09 -17.03
CA PRO A 79 24.70 -0.14 -17.79
C PRO A 79 23.55 -0.85 -18.58
N ALA A 80 22.63 -0.06 -19.17
CA ALA A 80 21.59 -0.40 -20.18
C ALA A 80 20.11 -0.49 -19.72
N ALA A 81 19.29 0.35 -20.39
CA ALA A 81 17.82 0.51 -20.40
C ALA A 81 17.22 1.42 -19.29
N GLU A 82 17.37 2.75 -19.24
CA GLU A 82 17.37 3.88 -20.22
C GLU A 82 16.05 4.48 -20.79
N PRO A 83 14.81 4.15 -20.35
CA PRO A 83 13.65 4.96 -20.79
C PRO A 83 13.57 6.32 -20.09
N SER A 84 14.22 6.50 -18.92
CA SER A 84 14.10 7.75 -18.15
C SER A 84 15.08 8.85 -18.58
N ALA A 85 16.26 8.52 -19.11
CA ALA A 85 17.25 9.53 -19.49
C ALA A 85 16.90 10.18 -20.85
N GLU A 86 16.39 9.38 -21.80
CA GLU A 86 15.89 9.89 -23.08
C GLU A 86 14.60 10.70 -22.93
N GLU A 87 13.67 10.26 -22.06
CA GLU A 87 12.45 11.01 -21.74
C GLU A 87 12.81 12.36 -21.07
N GLN A 88 13.75 12.33 -20.11
CA GLN A 88 14.20 13.54 -19.43
C GLN A 88 14.89 14.53 -20.38
N ALA A 89 15.65 14.05 -21.37
CA ALA A 89 16.26 14.90 -22.37
C ALA A 89 15.20 15.63 -23.21
N ARG A 90 14.15 14.92 -23.67
CA ARG A 90 13.05 15.56 -24.43
C ARG A 90 12.23 16.53 -23.59
N VAL A 91 11.95 16.19 -22.33
CA VAL A 91 11.20 17.06 -21.41
C VAL A 91 12.01 18.31 -21.02
N LEU A 92 13.34 18.20 -20.90
CA LEU A 92 14.21 19.34 -20.61
C LEU A 92 14.32 20.29 -21.82
N GLU A 93 14.36 19.74 -23.03
CA GLU A 93 14.38 20.53 -24.27
C GLU A 93 13.06 21.29 -24.48
N GLU A 94 11.92 20.67 -24.18
CA GLU A 94 10.61 21.33 -24.22
C GLU A 94 10.49 22.45 -23.17
N GLN A 95 11.04 22.23 -21.97
CA GLN A 95 11.08 23.26 -20.93
C GLN A 95 12.00 24.42 -21.29
N ALA A 96 13.17 24.14 -21.89
CA ALA A 96 14.08 25.17 -22.36
C ALA A 96 13.44 26.04 -23.47
N ALA A 97 12.68 25.43 -24.38
CA ALA A 97 11.94 26.15 -25.41
C ALA A 97 10.85 27.07 -24.81
N LYS A 98 10.08 26.57 -23.82
CA LYS A 98 9.07 27.38 -23.10
C LYS A 98 9.69 28.53 -22.30
N LEU A 99 10.80 28.29 -21.62
CA LEU A 99 11.54 29.32 -20.88
C LEU A 99 12.08 30.41 -21.82
N ARG A 100 12.60 30.02 -22.99
CA ARG A 100 13.09 30.98 -23.98
C ARG A 100 11.97 31.87 -24.53
N ALA A 101 10.78 31.30 -24.79
CA ALA A 101 9.60 32.05 -25.21
C ALA A 101 9.13 33.02 -24.11
N GLN A 102 9.10 32.59 -22.84
CA GLN A 102 8.75 33.45 -21.71
C GLN A 102 9.77 34.56 -21.48
N ALA A 103 11.08 34.27 -21.61
CA ALA A 103 12.12 35.26 -21.45
C ALA A 103 12.06 36.35 -22.55
N SER A 104 11.69 35.98 -23.79
CA SER A 104 11.46 36.99 -24.84
C SER A 104 10.22 37.85 -24.59
N ALA A 105 9.17 37.32 -23.94
CA ALA A 105 8.00 38.09 -23.57
C ALA A 105 8.25 39.00 -22.36
N GLN A 106 9.07 38.56 -21.40
CA GLN A 106 9.44 39.35 -20.22
C GLN A 106 10.33 40.55 -20.55
N LYS A 107 11.14 40.46 -21.62
CA LYS A 107 11.99 41.57 -22.08
C LYS A 107 11.24 42.63 -22.91
N GLN A 108 9.99 42.37 -23.29
CA GLN A 108 9.13 43.33 -23.98
C GLN A 108 8.16 44.07 -23.02
N GLN A 109 8.27 43.83 -21.71
CA GLN A 109 7.68 44.70 -20.68
C GLN A 109 8.72 45.64 -20.08
#